data_AF-A0A4Y2P1R6-F1
#
_entry.id   AF-A0A4Y2P1R6-F1
#
_cell.length_a   1.000
_cell.length_b   1.000
_cell.length_c   1.000
_cell.angle_alpha   90.00
_cell.angle_beta   90.00
_cell.angle_gamma   90.00
#
_symmetry.space_group_name_H-M   'P 1'
#
loop_
_entity.id
_entity.type
_entity.pdbx_description
1 polymer ?
#
loop_
_entity_poly.entity_id
_entity_poly.type
_entity_poly.pdbx_seq_one_letter_code
_entity_poly.pdbx_strand_id
1 'polypeptide(L)'
;MEVEGMKKFFRRSVAERGVRYLSYIGDGDASTFKDVCEDKPYGINTTIEKVECVGHVQRRMGTRLRRLKKDMKRKKLADGKTIG
;
A
#
# COMPACT_ATOMS: atom_id res chain seq x y z
N MET A 1 -4.05 5.12 17.93
CA MET A 1 -2.65 5.29 18.40
C MET A 1 -1.69 5.39 17.22
N GLU A 2 -1.76 4.49 16.24
CA GLU A 2 -0.90 4.52 15.04
C GLU A 2 -1.13 5.75 14.14
N VAL A 3 -2.39 6.15 13.94
CA VAL A 3 -2.76 7.32 13.12
C VAL A 3 -2.17 8.63 13.66
N GLU A 4 -2.33 8.89 14.96
CA GLU A 4 -1.79 10.08 15.62
C GLU A 4 -0.25 10.10 15.59
N GLY A 5 0.39 8.94 15.75
CA GLY A 5 1.84 8.82 15.58
C GLY A 5 2.29 9.24 14.17
N MET A 6 1.56 8.81 13.15
CA MET A 6 1.88 9.13 11.76
C MET A 6 1.63 10.62 11.44
N LYS A 7 0.52 11.21 11.92
CA LYS A 7 0.28 12.66 11.82
C LYS A 7 1.42 13.45 12.47
N LYS A 8 1.84 13.08 13.68
CA LYS A 8 2.98 13.71 14.38
C LYS A 8 4.27 13.60 13.58
N PHE A 9 4.52 12.46 12.94
CA PHE A 9 5.70 12.23 12.10
C PHE A 9 5.72 13.16 10.88
N PHE A 10 4.58 13.35 10.22
CA PHE A 10 4.47 14.26 9.07
C PHE A 10 4.54 15.74 9.47
N ARG A 11 3.90 16.15 10.58
CA ARG A 11 3.91 17.56 11.02
C ARG A 11 5.31 18.06 11.39
N ARG A 12 6.13 17.20 12.00
CA ARG A 12 7.47 17.59 12.47
C ARG A 12 8.57 17.49 11.40
N SER A 13 8.29 16.89 10.25
CA SER A 13 9.30 16.59 9.22
C SER A 13 9.99 17.86 8.70
N VAL A 14 9.23 18.93 8.45
CA VAL A 14 9.77 20.20 7.98
C VAL A 14 10.60 20.88 9.09
N ALA A 15 10.08 20.93 10.31
CA ALA A 15 10.73 21.62 11.42
C ALA A 15 12.00 20.90 11.91
N GLU A 16 11.98 19.57 12.01
CA GLU A 16 13.11 18.80 12.55
C GLU A 16 14.12 18.37 11.48
N ARG A 17 13.68 18.20 10.22
CA ARG A 17 14.49 17.59 9.16
C ARG A 17 14.57 18.43 7.88
N GLY A 18 13.80 19.51 7.75
CA GLY A 18 13.79 20.36 6.56
C GLY A 18 13.22 19.69 5.29
N VAL A 19 12.44 18.60 5.43
CA VAL A 19 11.92 17.83 4.29
C VAL A 19 10.41 17.69 4.33
N ARG A 20 9.80 17.42 3.18
CA ARG A 20 8.39 17.03 3.05
C ARG A 20 8.29 15.60 2.55
N TYR A 21 7.46 14.81 3.18
CA TYR A 21 7.15 13.45 2.73
C TYR A 21 5.99 13.47 1.73
N LEU A 22 6.31 13.29 0.45
CA LEU A 22 5.30 13.31 -0.62
C LEU A 22 4.73 11.94 -0.94
N SER A 23 5.43 10.87 -0.56
CA SER A 23 4.99 9.49 -0.81
C SER A 23 4.73 8.76 0.50
N TYR A 24 3.56 8.13 0.60
CA TYR A 24 3.12 7.32 1.73
C TYR A 24 3.09 5.85 1.32
N ILE A 25 3.91 5.00 1.95
CA ILE A 25 3.92 3.56 1.71
C ILE A 25 2.96 2.87 2.68
N GLY A 26 1.94 2.16 2.16
CA GLY A 26 0.96 1.43 2.98
C GLY A 26 0.81 -0.05 2.61
N ASP A 27 0.37 -0.87 3.57
CA ASP A 27 0.09 -2.32 3.41
C ASP A 27 -1.39 -2.58 3.04
N GLY A 28 -1.94 -1.82 2.10
CA GLY A 28 -3.36 -1.93 1.72
C GLY A 28 -4.36 -1.23 2.66
N ASP A 29 -4.02 -1.04 3.94
CA ASP A 29 -4.85 -0.27 4.88
C ASP A 29 -4.94 1.21 4.47
N ALA A 30 -6.16 1.76 4.44
CA ALA A 30 -6.45 3.07 3.87
C ALA A 30 -6.86 4.13 4.91
N SER A 31 -7.19 3.72 6.14
CA SER A 31 -7.64 4.63 7.21
C SER A 31 -6.55 5.65 7.58
N THR A 32 -5.35 5.18 7.90
CA THR A 32 -4.23 6.05 8.30
C THR A 32 -3.79 7.04 7.21
N PHE A 33 -3.82 6.62 5.94
CA PHE A 33 -3.49 7.51 4.82
C PHE A 33 -4.50 8.65 4.68
N LYS A 34 -5.81 8.33 4.78
CA LYS A 34 -6.87 9.32 4.67
C LYS A 34 -6.72 10.39 5.75
N ASP A 35 -6.51 9.95 6.99
CA ASP A 35 -6.27 10.81 8.14
C ASP A 35 -5.05 11.74 7.98
N VAL A 36 -3.94 11.25 7.42
CA VAL A 36 -2.74 12.06 7.15
C VAL A 36 -2.99 13.08 6.04
N CYS A 37 -3.76 12.72 5.00
CA CYS A 37 -4.15 13.65 3.95
C CYS A 37 -5.10 14.74 4.45
N GLU A 38 -6.06 14.39 5.32
CA GLU A 38 -6.98 15.34 5.95
C GLU A 38 -6.24 16.32 6.88
N ASP A 39 -5.15 15.86 7.52
CA ASP A 39 -4.29 16.68 8.37
C ASP A 39 -3.54 17.79 7.62
N LYS A 40 -3.40 17.67 6.29
CA LYS A 40 -2.72 18.63 5.40
C LYS A 40 -1.40 19.16 6.00
N PRO A 41 -0.45 18.29 6.39
CA PRO A 41 0.75 18.68 7.15
C PRO A 41 1.67 19.65 6.40
N TYR A 42 1.50 19.78 5.08
CA TYR A 42 2.29 20.67 4.22
C TYR A 42 1.44 21.71 3.47
N GLY A 43 0.21 21.96 3.95
CA GLY A 43 -0.74 22.91 3.38
C GLY A 43 -1.59 22.34 2.22
N ILE A 44 -2.56 23.14 1.78
CA ILE A 44 -3.58 22.74 0.79
C ILE A 44 -3.01 22.48 -0.62
N ASN A 45 -1.85 23.07 -0.94
CA ASN A 45 -1.20 22.94 -2.25
C ASN A 45 -0.28 21.72 -2.37
N THR A 46 -0.16 20.91 -1.31
CA THR A 46 0.73 19.74 -1.31
C THR A 46 -0.10 18.47 -1.19
N THR A 47 -0.01 17.60 -2.19
CA THR A 47 -0.66 16.28 -2.18
C THR A 47 0.35 15.21 -1.77
N ILE A 48 -0.10 14.26 -0.94
CA ILE A 48 0.67 13.08 -0.56
C ILE A 48 0.13 11.90 -1.37
N GLU A 49 0.99 11.24 -2.13
CA GLU A 49 0.65 10.10 -2.97
C GLU A 49 0.77 8.79 -2.17
N LYS A 50 -0.29 7.97 -2.20
CA LYS A 50 -0.24 6.62 -1.64
C LYS A 50 0.43 5.68 -2.63
N VAL A 51 1.46 4.97 -2.17
CA VAL A 51 2.08 3.86 -2.88
C VAL A 51 1.89 2.57 -2.10
N GLU A 52 1.72 1.47 -2.81
CA GLU A 52 1.55 0.14 -2.20
C GLU A 52 2.92 -0.45 -1.85
N CYS A 53 3.01 -1.11 -0.70
CA CYS A 53 4.20 -1.86 -0.33
C CYS A 53 4.43 -3.04 -1.29
N VAL A 54 5.65 -3.16 -1.85
CA VAL A 54 6.00 -4.25 -2.77
C VAL A 54 5.80 -5.63 -2.11
N GLY A 55 6.14 -5.76 -0.83
CA GLY A 55 5.89 -6.99 -0.06
C GLY A 55 4.40 -7.33 0.05
N HIS A 56 3.53 -6.32 0.21
CA HIS A 56 2.08 -6.50 0.18
C HIS A 56 1.63 -7.05 -1.17
N VAL A 57 2.09 -6.42 -2.24
CA VAL A 57 1.73 -6.79 -3.62
C VAL A 57 2.17 -8.22 -3.91
N GLN A 58 3.40 -8.58 -3.53
CA GLN A 58 3.92 -9.94 -3.68
C GLN A 58 3.06 -10.97 -2.91
N ARG A 59 2.73 -10.69 -1.64
CA ARG A 59 1.87 -11.57 -0.82
C ARG A 59 0.48 -11.75 -1.44
N ARG A 60 -0.13 -10.64 -1.88
CA ARG A 60 -1.44 -10.62 -2.55
C ARG A 60 -1.42 -11.43 -3.84
N MET A 61 -0.42 -11.22 -4.70
CA MET A 61 -0.24 -11.96 -5.95
C MET A 61 -0.01 -13.45 -5.70
N GLY A 62 0.90 -13.80 -4.80
CA GLY A 62 1.20 -15.20 -4.47
C GLY A 62 -0.03 -15.95 -3.95
N THR A 63 -0.85 -15.32 -3.11
CA THR A 63 -2.10 -15.91 -2.61
C THR A 63 -3.12 -16.13 -3.73
N ARG A 64 -3.29 -15.16 -4.64
CA ARG A 64 -4.19 -15.28 -5.80
C ARG A 64 -3.74 -16.40 -6.75
N LEU A 65 -2.44 -16.48 -7.04
CA LEU A 65 -1.89 -17.53 -7.90
C LEU A 65 -2.04 -18.93 -7.29
N ARG A 66 -1.75 -19.10 -6.00
CA ARG A 66 -1.96 -20.38 -5.30
C ARG A 66 -3.43 -20.80 -5.28
N ARG A 67 -4.34 -19.85 -5.08
CA ARG A 67 -5.78 -20.10 -5.14
C ARG A 67 -6.20 -20.54 -6.54
N LEU A 68 -5.77 -19.83 -7.58
CA LEU A 68 -6.03 -20.20 -8.98
C LEU A 68 -5.52 -21.62 -9.28
N LYS A 69 -4.29 -21.95 -8.86
CA LYS A 69 -3.73 -23.31 -9.05
C LYS A 69 -4.59 -24.38 -8.36
N LYS A 70 -5.09 -24.10 -7.16
CA LYS A 70 -5.98 -25.01 -6.43
C LYS A 70 -7.31 -25.21 -7.16
N ASP A 71 -7.92 -24.12 -7.62
CA ASP A 71 -9.24 -24.13 -8.26
C ASP A 71 -9.20 -24.78 -9.65
N MET A 72 -8.07 -24.67 -10.36
CA MET A 72 -7.86 -25.20 -11.71
C MET A 72 -7.14 -26.56 -11.74
N LYS A 73 -6.90 -27.20 -10.60
CA LYS A 73 -6.01 -28.38 -10.44
C LYS A 73 -6.24 -29.51 -11.46
N ARG A 74 -7.47 -29.70 -11.93
CA ARG A 74 -7.85 -30.77 -12.88
C ARG A 74 -8.28 -30.26 -14.26
N LYS A 75 -8.28 -28.94 -14.47
CA LYS A 75 -8.72 -28.34 -15.72
C LYS A 75 -7.53 -28.23 -16.66
N LYS A 76 -7.65 -28.84 -17.84
CA LYS A 76 -6.69 -28.67 -18.93
C LYS A 76 -6.92 -27.31 -19.60
N LEU A 77 -5.82 -26.61 -19.88
CA LEU A 77 -5.82 -25.39 -20.68
C LEU A 77 -5.92 -25.76 -22.17
N ALA A 78 -5.95 -24.74 -23.05
CA ALA A 78 -6.07 -24.94 -24.50
C ALA A 78 -4.93 -25.78 -25.10
N ASP A 79 -3.76 -25.79 -24.45
CA ASP A 79 -2.60 -26.60 -24.82
C ASP A 79 -2.64 -28.03 -24.24
N GLY A 80 -3.74 -28.42 -23.59
CA GLY A 80 -3.93 -29.72 -22.97
C GLY A 80 -3.21 -29.91 -21.63
N LYS A 81 -2.46 -28.91 -21.13
CA LYS A 81 -1.70 -28.99 -19.88
C LYS A 81 -2.49 -28.43 -18.70
N THR A 82 -2.15 -28.85 -17.49
CA THR A 82 -2.68 -28.26 -16.24
C THR A 82 -1.88 -27.02 -15.84
N ILE A 83 -2.48 -26.12 -15.07
CA ILE A 83 -1.77 -24.94 -14.58
C ILE A 83 -0.71 -25.32 -13.53
N GLY A 84 0.53 -24.89 -13.78
CA GLY A 84 1.65 -24.97 -12.84
C GLY A 84 2.31 -26.34 -12.76
#